data_AF-A0A945UG58-F1
#
_entry.id   AF-A0A945UG58-F1
#
_cell.length_a   1.000
_cell.length_b   1.000
_cell.length_c   1.000
_cell.angle_alpha   90.00
_cell.angle_beta   90.00
_cell.angle_gamma   90.00
#
_symmetry.space_group_name_H-M   'P 1'
#
loop_
_entity.id
_entity.type
_entity.pdbx_description
1 polymer ?
#
loop_
_entity_poly.entity_id
_entity_poly.type
_entity_poly.pdbx_seq_one_letter_code
_entity_poly.pdbx_strand_id
1 'polypeptide(L)'
;MTVPTRKLAAILAADVVGYSRLMGEDQAGTLDALRQLRKELFEPVVEEFRGNVVKRMGDGWIVEFASVSDAVDCAIRFQLGLADHEIIRLRAGIHIGEVVLEDEDVFGEGVNVAARLEELAEPGEVLISDTVHNSLDEKSAQQFGGGDIEELKNIARSVQVWRWSSSGTQHVVEAESEALPLPDKPSIAVLPFDNMSGDPEQEYFADGITEDIITALSRFRWFFVIARNSSFAYKGQAVDIKQVGRDLGVRYVLEGSVRKASNRVRITAQFIEAETGNHLWADRYDGNLDDIFELQDRITESIIGEIEPELGRIVRDQSGSKNPGSLSAWDLYHQGLAQMYMLSRENLERSIELLTEAIALDPEFAPPRTRLSAVLIHQVILGYVEASEELYEVADHQARAAIAIDPNDAFAHMELGRTLSFRGDPEAGLLEVAKAIEMNPNAAYAYFAKGNILQLALNRLDEALVQFDTALRLSPRDPYRWGSLMLKGTSLRGLGRYAEAIECCKAAALVPGCGYLPDVHLAACLAGSGDTEAAAIQMRKVLKMKPDLTIASITQNFLGAHPDYMDGLLADLRKGELPEE
;
A
#
# COMPACT_ATOMS: atom_id res chain seq x y z
N MET A 1 13.32 58.34 3.76
CA MET A 1 12.23 57.35 3.73
C MET A 1 12.55 56.40 2.60
N THR A 2 13.18 55.28 2.96
CA THR A 2 13.41 54.13 2.09
C THR A 2 12.04 53.59 1.68
N VAL A 3 11.82 53.39 0.37
CA VAL A 3 10.54 52.86 -0.13
C VAL A 3 10.53 51.36 0.16
N PRO A 4 9.53 50.82 0.87
CA PRO A 4 9.46 49.38 1.15
C PRO A 4 9.41 48.61 -0.16
N THR A 5 10.38 47.71 -0.36
CA THR A 5 10.52 46.94 -1.60
C THR A 5 9.84 45.59 -1.42
N ARG A 6 8.83 45.32 -2.26
CA ARG A 6 8.14 44.02 -2.29
C ARG A 6 8.82 43.08 -3.26
N LYS A 7 9.06 41.85 -2.86
CA LYS A 7 9.55 40.78 -3.74
C LYS A 7 9.03 39.42 -3.28
N LEU A 8 8.99 38.48 -4.22
CA LEU A 8 8.77 37.07 -3.91
C LEU A 8 10.11 36.46 -3.48
N ALA A 9 10.13 35.76 -2.35
CA ALA A 9 11.33 35.10 -1.85
C ALA A 9 10.98 33.79 -1.12
N ALA A 10 11.94 32.87 -1.06
CA ALA A 10 11.87 31.71 -0.19
C ALA A 10 12.38 32.09 1.20
N ILE A 11 11.58 31.84 2.23
CA ILE A 11 11.89 32.16 3.62
C ILE A 11 12.07 30.87 4.39
N LEU A 12 13.24 30.73 5.02
CA LEU A 12 13.56 29.69 5.99
C LEU A 12 13.48 30.28 7.39
N ALA A 13 12.60 29.74 8.23
CA ALA A 13 12.60 29.96 9.67
C ALA A 13 13.20 28.73 10.35
N ALA A 14 14.09 28.94 11.32
CA ALA A 14 14.68 27.86 12.11
C ALA A 14 14.91 28.29 13.55
N ASP A 15 14.71 27.40 14.51
CA ASP A 15 14.98 27.66 15.94
C ASP A 15 15.67 26.46 16.64
N VAL A 16 16.31 26.73 17.79
CA VAL A 16 16.86 25.70 18.67
C VAL A 16 15.77 25.20 19.62
N VAL A 17 15.48 23.91 19.53
CA VAL A 17 14.46 23.28 20.35
C VAL A 17 14.86 23.28 21.82
N GLY A 18 13.96 23.77 22.68
CA GLY A 18 14.13 23.70 24.13
C GLY A 18 15.22 24.62 24.69
N TYR A 19 15.62 25.66 23.94
CA TYR A 19 16.66 26.61 24.33
C TYR A 19 16.51 27.18 25.74
N SER A 20 15.28 27.55 26.14
CA SER A 20 15.01 28.07 27.50
C SER A 20 15.32 27.04 28.61
N ARG A 21 15.13 25.75 28.35
CA ARG A 21 15.48 24.65 29.28
C ARG A 21 17.00 24.45 29.33
N LEU A 22 17.66 24.40 28.18
CA LEU A 22 19.12 24.24 28.07
C LEU A 22 19.86 25.37 28.81
N MET A 23 19.38 26.61 28.66
CA MET A 23 19.91 27.77 29.37
C MET A 23 19.73 27.70 30.90
N GLY A 24 18.70 26.99 31.37
CA GLY A 24 18.45 26.76 32.80
C GLY A 24 19.30 25.63 33.40
N GLU A 25 19.71 24.65 32.61
CA GLU A 25 20.50 23.49 33.03
C GLU A 25 22.01 23.77 32.98
N ASP A 26 22.51 24.34 31.88
CA ASP A 26 23.91 24.77 31.73
C ASP A 26 24.02 25.99 30.81
N GLN A 27 23.97 27.17 31.43
CA GLN A 27 24.04 28.45 30.72
C GLN A 27 25.35 28.64 29.94
N ALA A 28 26.48 28.20 30.51
CA ALA A 28 27.80 28.42 29.90
C ALA A 28 28.03 27.48 28.72
N GLY A 29 27.75 26.18 28.91
CA GLY A 29 27.87 25.18 27.86
C GLY A 29 26.91 25.42 26.69
N THR A 30 25.66 25.83 26.97
CA THR A 30 24.66 26.15 25.92
C THR A 30 25.09 27.36 25.08
N LEU A 31 25.61 28.42 25.71
CA LEU A 31 26.04 29.62 24.99
C LEU A 31 27.27 29.35 24.12
N ASP A 32 28.20 28.53 24.59
CA ASP A 32 29.39 28.15 23.83
C ASP A 32 29.06 27.19 22.68
N ALA A 33 28.16 26.21 22.88
CA ALA A 33 27.65 25.35 21.82
C ALA A 33 26.90 26.17 20.74
N LEU A 34 26.09 27.15 21.12
CA LEU A 34 25.38 28.01 20.16
C LEU A 34 26.35 28.90 19.36
N ARG A 35 27.42 29.40 19.99
CA ARG A 35 28.49 30.15 19.30
C ARG A 35 29.23 29.27 18.30
N GLN A 36 29.52 28.02 18.68
CA GLN A 36 30.20 27.06 17.82
C GLN A 36 29.33 26.66 16.63
N LEU A 37 28.06 26.29 16.86
CA LEU A 37 27.06 26.05 15.82
C LEU A 37 27.02 27.22 14.83
N ARG A 38 26.96 28.45 15.34
CA ARG A 38 26.88 29.64 14.49
C ARG A 38 28.08 29.76 13.55
N LYS A 39 29.28 29.64 14.10
CA LYS A 39 30.53 29.89 13.37
C LYS A 39 30.93 28.74 12.47
N GLU A 40 30.69 27.51 12.89
CA GLU A 40 31.22 26.30 12.23
C GLU A 40 30.22 25.66 11.26
N LEU A 41 28.93 25.90 11.45
CA LEU A 41 27.89 25.31 10.60
C LEU A 41 26.94 26.37 10.03
N PHE A 42 26.31 27.21 10.85
CA PHE A 42 25.23 28.07 10.39
C PHE A 42 25.70 29.12 9.36
N GLU A 43 26.65 29.98 9.72
CA GLU A 43 27.12 31.06 8.83
C GLU A 43 27.75 30.52 7.53
N PRO A 44 28.65 29.51 7.56
CA PRO A 44 29.23 28.94 6.35
C PRO A 44 28.19 28.31 5.40
N VAL A 45 27.21 27.58 5.93
CA VAL A 45 26.20 26.88 5.12
C VAL A 45 25.19 27.89 4.53
N VAL A 46 24.80 28.93 5.28
CA VAL A 46 23.98 30.01 4.71
C VAL A 46 24.70 30.67 3.53
N GLU A 47 26.00 30.95 3.67
CA GLU A 47 26.81 31.57 2.60
C GLU A 47 26.99 30.63 1.40
N GLU A 48 27.24 29.34 1.64
CA GLU A 48 27.34 28.28 0.61
C GLU A 48 26.10 28.24 -0.28
N PHE A 49 24.91 28.30 0.33
CA PHE A 49 23.62 28.31 -0.37
C PHE A 49 23.09 29.72 -0.66
N ARG A 50 23.95 30.75 -0.63
CA ARG A 50 23.62 32.13 -1.04
C ARG A 50 22.42 32.74 -0.29
N GLY A 51 22.19 32.29 0.94
CA GLY A 51 21.15 32.83 1.80
C GLY A 51 21.55 34.16 2.42
N ASN A 52 20.57 35.01 2.70
CA ASN A 52 20.76 36.27 3.41
C ASN A 52 20.09 36.18 4.78
N VAL A 53 20.86 36.23 5.86
CA VAL A 53 20.29 36.23 7.22
C VAL A 53 19.63 37.57 7.48
N VAL A 54 18.31 37.59 7.52
CA VAL A 54 17.53 38.81 7.73
C VAL A 54 17.39 39.09 9.21
N LYS A 55 17.02 38.08 10.00
CA LYS A 55 16.74 38.25 11.42
C LYS A 55 17.41 37.20 12.28
N ARG A 56 17.92 37.63 13.43
CA ARG A 56 18.48 36.77 14.48
C ARG A 56 17.71 37.00 15.76
N MET A 57 17.18 35.93 16.36
CA MET A 57 16.27 35.97 17.51
C MET A 57 16.85 35.18 18.68
N GLY A 58 18.13 35.35 18.99
CA GLY A 58 18.80 34.60 20.07
C GLY A 58 19.09 33.16 19.67
N ASP A 59 18.06 32.32 19.72
CA ASP A 59 18.01 30.90 19.40
C ASP A 59 17.33 30.58 18.06
N GLY A 60 16.73 31.59 17.42
CA GLY A 60 16.12 31.47 16.09
C GLY A 60 16.75 32.34 15.00
N TRP A 61 16.50 31.96 13.75
CA TRP A 61 16.94 32.66 12.55
C TRP A 61 15.85 32.71 11.50
N ILE A 62 15.82 33.84 10.77
CA ILE A 62 15.06 33.98 9.53
C ILE A 62 16.05 34.28 8.42
N VAL A 63 16.07 33.42 7.42
CA VAL A 63 16.99 33.49 6.27
C VAL A 63 16.18 33.59 5.00
N GLU A 64 16.58 34.53 4.14
CA GLU A 64 15.96 34.78 2.86
C GLU A 64 16.80 34.20 1.72
N PHE A 65 16.16 33.50 0.78
CA PHE A 65 16.78 32.95 -0.41
C PHE A 65 16.05 33.39 -1.68
N ALA A 66 16.84 33.65 -2.73
CA ALA A 66 16.31 33.87 -4.08
C ALA A 66 15.90 32.57 -4.78
N SER A 67 16.40 31.42 -4.30
CA SER A 67 16.18 30.08 -4.85
C SER A 67 15.51 29.19 -3.80
N VAL A 68 14.48 28.45 -4.23
CA VAL A 68 13.73 27.52 -3.38
C VAL A 68 14.59 26.31 -3.01
N SER A 69 15.29 25.76 -4.01
CA SER A 69 16.21 24.64 -3.83
C SER A 69 17.33 25.02 -2.86
N ASP A 70 17.88 26.23 -2.95
CA ASP A 70 18.92 26.70 -2.03
C ASP A 70 18.42 26.76 -0.59
N ALA A 71 17.18 27.22 -0.37
CA ALA A 71 16.57 27.26 0.96
C ALA A 71 16.39 25.85 1.56
N VAL A 72 15.92 24.91 0.73
CA VAL A 72 15.69 23.51 1.11
C VAL A 72 17.00 22.79 1.40
N ASP A 73 17.97 22.86 0.49
CA ASP A 73 19.27 22.22 0.65
C ASP A 73 20.04 22.79 1.85
N CYS A 74 19.93 24.10 2.10
CA CYS A 74 20.49 24.74 3.27
C CYS A 74 19.89 24.20 4.58
N ALA A 75 18.55 24.09 4.65
CA ALA A 75 17.86 23.56 5.82
C ALA A 75 18.23 22.09 6.09
N ILE A 76 18.26 21.27 5.04
CA ILE A 76 18.70 19.87 5.11
C ILE A 76 20.15 19.78 5.59
N ARG A 77 21.04 20.63 5.05
CA ARG A 77 22.46 20.65 5.43
C ARG A 77 22.68 21.01 6.89
N PHE A 78 21.85 21.89 7.47
CA PHE A 78 21.87 22.16 8.91
C PHE A 78 21.52 20.93 9.72
N GLN A 79 20.44 20.24 9.35
CA GLN A 79 19.99 19.06 10.08
C GLN A 79 21.01 17.91 10.01
N LEU A 80 21.61 17.68 8.84
CA LEU A 80 22.69 16.70 8.68
C LEU A 80 23.95 17.10 9.46
N GLY A 81 24.31 18.38 9.51
CA GLY A 81 25.44 18.87 10.29
C GLY A 81 25.24 18.78 11.80
N LEU A 82 24.00 18.60 12.25
CA LEU A 82 23.61 18.49 13.66
C LEU A 82 23.18 17.07 14.06
N ALA A 83 23.20 16.09 13.16
CA ALA A 83 22.68 14.74 13.43
C ALA A 83 23.30 14.11 14.70
N ASP A 84 24.62 14.23 14.87
CA ASP A 84 25.36 13.69 16.04
C ASP A 84 25.53 14.70 17.18
N HIS A 85 24.95 15.89 17.09
CA HIS A 85 25.13 16.93 18.10
C HIS A 85 24.29 16.65 19.36
N GLU A 86 24.95 16.31 20.48
CA GLU A 86 24.27 15.83 21.70
C GLU A 86 23.35 16.86 22.38
N ILE A 87 23.64 18.16 22.21
CA ILE A 87 22.96 19.24 22.94
C ILE A 87 21.97 20.04 22.07
N ILE A 88 22.33 20.40 20.84
CA ILE A 88 21.54 21.29 19.98
C ILE A 88 20.81 20.49 18.92
N ARG A 89 19.48 20.66 18.87
CA ARG A 89 18.61 20.23 17.78
C ARG A 89 17.90 21.44 17.20
N LEU A 90 17.84 21.50 15.87
CA LEU A 90 17.09 22.54 15.16
C LEU A 90 15.79 21.96 14.62
N ARG A 91 14.78 22.81 14.46
CA ARG A 91 13.62 22.54 13.61
C ARG A 91 13.46 23.70 12.64
N ALA A 92 12.87 23.44 11.48
CA ALA A 92 12.85 24.39 10.39
C ALA A 92 11.56 24.35 9.57
N GLY A 93 11.17 25.51 9.03
CA GLY A 93 10.01 25.70 8.19
C GLY A 93 10.32 26.58 6.98
N ILE A 94 9.86 26.19 5.79
CA ILE A 94 10.11 26.92 4.54
C ILE A 94 8.83 27.23 3.80
N HIS A 95 8.69 28.49 3.38
CA HIS A 95 7.60 28.94 2.51
C HIS A 95 8.10 29.93 1.44
N ILE A 96 7.42 29.96 0.29
CA ILE A 96 7.61 31.00 -0.73
C ILE A 96 6.39 31.92 -0.71
N GLY A 97 6.64 33.22 -0.53
CA GLY A 97 5.58 34.22 -0.52
C GLY A 97 6.11 35.63 -0.73
N GLU A 98 5.20 36.58 -0.93
CA GLU A 98 5.57 37.99 -1.00
C GLU A 98 6.06 38.47 0.36
N VAL A 99 7.21 39.15 0.35
CA VAL A 99 7.82 39.77 1.52
C VAL A 99 8.15 41.23 1.26
N VAL A 100 8.06 42.02 2.32
CA VAL A 100 8.41 43.44 2.37
C VAL A 100 9.68 43.59 3.19
N LEU A 101 10.71 44.17 2.56
CA LEU A 101 11.97 44.50 3.22
C LEU A 101 11.94 45.95 3.71
N GLU A 102 12.18 46.15 5.01
CA GLU A 102 12.31 47.48 5.63
C GLU A 102 13.42 47.45 6.69
N ASP A 103 14.47 48.27 6.50
CA ASP A 103 15.55 48.53 7.46
C ASP A 103 16.12 47.29 8.19
N GLU A 104 16.48 46.25 7.42
CA GLU A 104 17.01 44.93 7.86
C GLU A 104 15.98 43.95 8.47
N ASP A 105 14.69 44.26 8.44
CA ASP A 105 13.63 43.33 8.84
C ASP A 105 12.78 42.89 7.61
N VAL A 106 12.18 41.69 7.71
CA VAL A 106 11.27 41.13 6.68
C VAL A 106 9.90 40.89 7.30
N PHE A 107 8.88 41.43 6.65
CA PHE A 107 7.49 41.27 7.02
C PHE A 107 6.69 40.74 5.83
N GLY A 108 5.69 39.91 6.09
CA GLY A 108 4.79 39.42 5.04
C GLY A 108 4.13 38.11 5.41
N GLU A 109 3.10 37.74 4.65
CA GLU A 109 2.47 36.43 4.76
C GLU A 109 3.50 35.30 4.57
N GLY A 110 4.47 35.51 3.68
CA GLY A 110 5.62 34.62 3.44
C GLY A 110 6.32 34.17 4.73
N VAL A 111 6.65 35.14 5.59
CA VAL A 111 7.37 34.93 6.86
C VAL A 111 6.49 34.24 7.89
N ASN A 112 5.22 34.65 7.97
CA ASN A 112 4.29 34.10 8.94
C ASN A 112 4.04 32.61 8.68
N VAL A 113 3.88 32.20 7.42
CA VAL A 113 3.69 30.79 7.08
C VAL A 113 4.97 29.99 7.38
N ALA A 114 6.15 30.47 6.98
CA ALA A 114 7.42 29.79 7.27
C ALA A 114 7.64 29.58 8.77
N ALA A 115 7.36 30.59 9.60
CA ALA A 115 7.47 30.48 11.05
C ALA A 115 6.45 29.49 11.65
N ARG A 116 5.23 29.39 11.09
CA ARG A 116 4.24 28.40 11.56
C ARG A 116 4.60 26.97 11.17
N LEU A 117 5.22 26.79 10.01
CA LEU A 117 5.77 25.50 9.61
C LEU A 117 6.93 25.10 10.52
N GLU A 118 7.80 26.04 10.90
CA GLU A 118 8.87 25.80 11.86
C GLU A 118 8.31 25.42 13.24
N GLU A 119 7.32 26.15 13.76
CA GLU A 119 6.70 25.84 15.05
C GLU A 119 6.06 24.44 15.09
N LEU A 120 5.57 23.94 13.94
CA LEU A 120 4.96 22.63 13.77
C LEU A 120 6.00 21.50 13.60
N ALA A 121 7.22 21.83 13.20
CA ALA A 121 8.28 20.87 12.95
C ALA A 121 8.80 20.25 14.26
N GLU A 122 9.03 18.94 14.26
CA GLU A 122 9.70 18.26 15.37
C GLU A 122 11.23 18.49 15.32
N PRO A 123 11.97 18.22 16.41
CA PRO A 123 13.42 18.43 16.44
C PRO A 123 14.13 17.54 15.40
N GLY A 124 14.91 18.15 14.52
CA GLY A 124 15.59 17.46 13.42
C GLY A 124 14.82 17.46 12.09
N GLU A 125 13.64 18.08 12.04
CA GLU A 125 12.79 18.13 10.85
C GLU A 125 12.89 19.45 10.06
N VAL A 126 12.51 19.36 8.79
CA VAL A 126 12.25 20.50 7.90
C VAL A 126 10.85 20.34 7.32
N LEU A 127 9.95 21.29 7.58
CA LEU A 127 8.62 21.34 6.98
C LEU A 127 8.57 22.35 5.85
N ILE A 128 7.92 22.00 4.74
CA ILE A 128 7.75 22.87 3.59
C ILE A 128 6.28 22.94 3.18
N SER A 129 5.86 24.09 2.66
CA SER A 129 4.52 24.24 2.09
C SER A 129 4.37 23.55 0.73
N ASP A 130 3.13 23.31 0.34
CA ASP A 130 2.70 22.95 -1.02
C ASP A 130 3.37 23.79 -2.11
N THR A 131 3.43 25.12 -1.94
CA THR A 131 4.05 26.01 -2.93
C THR A 131 5.56 25.78 -3.07
N VAL A 132 6.25 25.42 -1.98
CA VAL A 132 7.67 25.07 -2.00
C VAL A 132 7.85 23.72 -2.68
N HIS A 133 7.10 22.71 -2.25
CA HIS A 133 7.15 21.36 -2.80
C HIS A 133 6.91 21.35 -4.32
N ASN A 134 5.89 22.07 -4.79
CA ASN A 134 5.55 22.17 -6.21
C ASN A 134 6.56 22.99 -7.03
N SER A 135 7.45 23.74 -6.37
CA SER A 135 8.52 24.52 -7.02
C SER A 135 9.86 23.80 -7.06
N LEU A 136 9.98 22.61 -6.45
CA LEU A 136 11.16 21.77 -6.47
C LEU A 136 11.19 20.86 -7.71
N ASP A 137 12.37 20.42 -8.12
CA ASP A 137 12.51 19.31 -9.05
C ASP A 137 12.08 17.99 -8.41
N GLU A 138 11.76 16.99 -9.24
CA GLU A 138 11.22 15.70 -8.79
C GLU A 138 12.11 14.99 -7.76
N LYS A 139 13.43 15.06 -7.93
CA LYS A 139 14.38 14.40 -7.01
C LYS A 139 14.41 15.12 -5.65
N SER A 140 14.36 16.44 -5.65
CA SER A 140 14.34 17.25 -4.42
C SER A 140 13.00 17.13 -3.69
N ALA A 141 11.88 17.09 -4.42
CA ALA A 141 10.54 16.91 -3.88
C ALA A 141 10.36 15.55 -3.19
N GLN A 142 10.87 14.46 -3.80
CA GLN A 142 10.79 13.09 -3.25
C GLN A 142 11.50 12.90 -1.89
N GLN A 143 12.35 13.84 -1.46
CA GLN A 143 12.97 13.80 -0.14
C GLN A 143 11.97 14.14 0.98
N PHE A 144 10.82 14.72 0.64
CA PHE A 144 9.79 15.10 1.60
C PHE A 144 8.63 14.11 1.55
N GLY A 145 8.33 13.48 2.69
CA GLY A 145 7.17 12.61 2.86
C GLY A 145 5.93 13.40 3.29
N GLY A 146 4.75 12.83 3.04
CA GLY A 146 3.47 13.37 3.51
C GLY A 146 2.69 14.14 2.45
N GLY A 147 2.20 15.33 2.83
CA GLY A 147 1.19 16.11 2.11
C GLY A 147 -0.08 16.40 2.93
N ASP A 148 0.02 16.38 4.26
CA ASP A 148 -1.12 16.56 5.17
C ASP A 148 -1.66 17.99 5.08
N ILE A 149 -2.99 18.14 5.05
CA ILE A 149 -3.63 19.45 5.04
C ILE A 149 -3.65 19.97 6.47
N GLU A 150 -2.86 21.00 6.75
CA GLU A 150 -2.79 21.64 8.06
C GLU A 150 -3.49 23.00 8.06
N GLU A 151 -4.29 23.26 9.09
CA GLU A 151 -4.88 24.57 9.36
C GLU A 151 -3.92 25.38 10.24
N LEU A 152 -3.09 26.22 9.61
CA LEU A 152 -2.16 27.06 10.33
C LEU A 152 -2.90 28.22 11.02
N LYS A 153 -2.61 28.42 12.31
CA LYS A 153 -3.23 29.45 13.14
C LYS A 153 -3.08 30.84 12.50
N ASN A 154 -4.21 31.54 12.31
CA ASN A 154 -4.30 32.89 11.72
C ASN A 154 -3.90 32.99 10.23
N ILE A 155 -3.93 31.88 9.48
CA ILE A 155 -3.77 31.88 8.02
C ILE A 155 -5.11 31.43 7.41
N ALA A 156 -5.66 32.22 6.50
CA ALA A 156 -7.01 32.01 5.97
C ALA A 156 -7.14 30.82 4.99
N ARG A 157 -6.01 30.27 4.54
CA ARG A 157 -5.93 29.12 3.62
C ARG A 157 -5.31 27.93 4.32
N SER A 158 -5.85 26.73 4.08
CA SER A 158 -5.20 25.49 4.46
C SER A 158 -3.94 25.30 3.60
N VAL A 159 -2.85 24.88 4.24
CA VAL A 159 -1.56 24.66 3.58
C VAL A 159 -1.27 23.16 3.63
N GLN A 160 -0.99 22.51 2.50
CA GLN A 160 -0.45 21.15 2.55
C GLN A 160 1.00 21.22 2.99
N VAL A 161 1.35 20.40 3.98
CA VAL A 161 2.66 20.40 4.61
C VAL A 161 3.39 19.11 4.27
N TRP A 162 4.61 19.27 3.80
CA TRP A 162 5.51 18.18 3.43
C TRP A 162 6.69 18.18 4.39
N ARG A 163 7.15 16.98 4.78
CA ARG A 163 8.08 16.81 5.88
C ARG A 163 9.34 16.08 5.44
N TRP A 164 10.48 16.65 5.80
CA TRP A 164 11.79 16.01 5.72
C TRP A 164 12.33 15.80 7.13
N SER A 165 13.00 14.66 7.35
CA SER A 165 13.71 14.37 8.61
C SER A 165 15.11 13.83 8.29
N SER A 166 16.08 14.05 9.18
CA SER A 166 17.45 13.54 9.03
C SER A 166 17.56 12.01 9.09
N SER A 167 16.56 11.37 9.69
CA SER A 167 16.27 9.93 9.58
C SER A 167 15.72 9.50 8.20
N GLY A 168 15.60 10.43 7.25
CA GLY A 168 14.76 10.32 6.05
C GLY A 168 15.50 10.26 4.70
N THR A 169 16.81 9.94 4.66
CA THR A 169 17.37 9.38 3.41
C THR A 169 17.05 7.89 3.40
N GLN A 170 15.87 7.53 2.89
CA GLN A 170 15.36 6.16 2.82
C GLN A 170 15.54 5.34 4.11
N HIS A 171 14.92 5.80 5.20
CA HIS A 171 14.13 4.87 5.99
C HIS A 171 12.66 5.19 5.72
N VAL A 172 12.10 4.44 4.76
CA VAL A 172 10.76 3.86 4.97
C VAL A 172 10.70 3.51 6.45
N VAL A 173 9.64 3.93 7.15
CA VAL A 173 9.39 3.57 8.54
C VAL A 173 9.77 2.10 8.78
N GLU A 174 11.01 1.85 9.18
CA GLU A 174 11.38 0.78 10.07
C GLU A 174 11.02 1.35 11.44
N ALA A 175 9.71 1.45 11.71
CA ALA A 175 9.24 0.76 12.91
C ALA A 175 9.93 -0.58 12.80
N GLU A 176 10.87 -0.92 13.71
CA GLU A 176 11.52 -2.23 13.74
C GLU A 176 10.48 -3.20 13.23
N SER A 177 10.58 -3.56 11.94
CA SER A 177 9.58 -4.41 11.34
C SER A 177 10.02 -5.68 11.97
N GLU A 178 9.39 -6.05 13.09
CA GLU A 178 9.56 -7.36 13.69
C GLU A 178 9.51 -8.29 12.50
N ALA A 179 10.69 -8.84 12.15
CA ALA A 179 10.84 -9.56 10.91
C ALA A 179 9.74 -10.60 10.94
N LEU A 180 8.89 -10.64 9.91
CA LEU A 180 7.73 -11.49 9.98
C LEU A 180 8.23 -12.91 10.26
N PRO A 181 7.71 -13.58 11.30
CA PRO A 181 8.29 -14.84 11.75
C PRO A 181 8.25 -15.83 10.60
N LEU A 182 9.38 -16.52 10.39
CA LEU A 182 9.44 -17.55 9.38
C LEU A 182 8.43 -18.64 9.71
N PRO A 183 7.64 -19.12 8.73
CA PRO A 183 6.77 -20.26 8.92
C PRO A 183 7.59 -21.52 9.21
N ASP A 184 6.99 -22.50 9.88
CA ASP A 184 7.61 -23.83 10.10
C ASP A 184 7.90 -24.59 8.79
N LYS A 185 7.20 -24.21 7.71
CA LYS A 185 7.33 -24.79 6.38
C LYS A 185 8.35 -24.02 5.54
N PRO A 186 9.00 -24.66 4.55
CA PRO A 186 9.75 -23.94 3.53
C PRO A 186 8.87 -22.84 2.91
N SER A 187 9.40 -21.62 2.90
CA SER A 187 8.64 -20.43 2.54
C SER A 187 9.30 -19.68 1.39
N ILE A 188 8.48 -19.26 0.41
CA ILE A 188 8.96 -18.67 -0.84
C ILE A 188 8.12 -17.46 -1.25
N ALA A 189 8.79 -16.42 -1.73
CA ALA A 189 8.19 -15.35 -2.51
C ALA A 189 8.73 -15.40 -3.94
N VAL A 190 7.86 -15.14 -4.92
CA VAL A 190 8.27 -14.95 -6.32
C VAL A 190 8.08 -13.49 -6.67
N LEU A 191 9.17 -12.77 -6.94
CA LEU A 191 9.15 -11.37 -7.32
C LEU A 191 8.73 -11.20 -8.78
N PRO A 192 8.15 -10.04 -9.17
CA PRO A 192 7.84 -9.72 -10.57
C PRO A 192 9.07 -9.89 -11.46
N PHE A 193 8.92 -10.65 -12.55
CA PHE A 193 10.02 -10.83 -13.50
C PHE A 193 10.20 -9.57 -14.33
N ASP A 194 11.46 -9.15 -14.52
CA ASP A 194 11.78 -7.98 -15.33
C ASP A 194 11.47 -8.21 -16.82
N ASN A 195 10.79 -7.25 -17.44
CA ASN A 195 10.61 -7.24 -18.89
C ASN A 195 11.88 -6.74 -19.59
N MET A 196 12.66 -7.66 -20.15
CA MET A 196 13.86 -7.37 -20.94
C MET A 196 13.61 -7.40 -22.46
N SER A 197 12.35 -7.26 -22.89
CA SER A 197 11.95 -7.25 -24.30
C SER A 197 12.10 -5.86 -24.94
N GLY A 198 12.21 -4.80 -24.13
CA GLY A 198 12.36 -3.41 -24.58
C GLY A 198 11.05 -2.76 -25.06
N ASP A 199 9.94 -3.47 -24.94
CA ASP A 199 8.60 -3.03 -25.30
C ASP A 199 7.72 -3.00 -24.03
N PRO A 200 7.35 -1.81 -23.53
CA PRO A 200 6.47 -1.66 -22.36
C PRO A 200 5.09 -2.29 -22.56
N GLU A 201 4.61 -2.47 -23.80
CA GLU A 201 3.32 -3.11 -24.05
C GLU A 201 3.36 -4.62 -23.71
N GLN A 202 4.54 -5.20 -23.54
CA GLN A 202 4.72 -6.62 -23.18
C GLN A 202 4.90 -6.84 -21.67
N GLU A 203 4.71 -5.80 -20.86
CA GLU A 203 4.84 -5.90 -19.41
C GLU A 203 3.89 -6.93 -18.80
N TYR A 204 2.64 -6.98 -19.30
CA TYR A 204 1.65 -7.98 -18.86
C TYR A 204 2.12 -9.41 -19.09
N PHE A 205 2.99 -9.65 -20.08
CA PHE A 205 3.48 -10.99 -20.39
C PHE A 205 4.44 -11.48 -19.30
N ALA A 206 5.38 -10.63 -18.86
CA ALA A 206 6.28 -10.96 -17.75
C ALA A 206 5.50 -11.13 -16.43
N ASP A 207 4.48 -10.30 -16.21
CA ASP A 207 3.58 -10.40 -15.07
C ASP A 207 2.78 -11.70 -15.08
N GLY A 208 2.29 -12.12 -16.25
CA GLY A 208 1.53 -13.36 -16.43
C GLY A 208 2.37 -14.59 -16.11
N ILE A 209 3.63 -14.64 -16.57
CA ILE A 209 4.56 -15.73 -16.22
C ILE A 209 4.82 -15.77 -14.71
N THR A 210 5.02 -14.60 -14.09
CA THR A 210 5.22 -14.52 -12.64
C THR A 210 3.99 -15.04 -11.88
N GLU A 211 2.79 -14.60 -12.28
CA GLU A 211 1.50 -15.02 -11.71
C GLU A 211 1.29 -16.54 -11.83
N ASP A 212 1.61 -17.10 -12.99
CA ASP A 212 1.41 -18.51 -13.27
C ASP A 212 2.38 -19.38 -12.43
N ILE A 213 3.63 -18.94 -12.21
CA ILE A 213 4.58 -19.61 -11.29
C ILE A 213 4.10 -19.54 -9.84
N ILE A 214 3.64 -18.38 -9.37
CA ILE A 214 3.07 -18.23 -8.01
C ILE A 214 1.88 -19.18 -7.84
N THR A 215 1.00 -19.21 -8.84
CA THR A 215 -0.20 -20.06 -8.84
C THR A 215 0.18 -21.54 -8.78
N ALA A 216 1.13 -21.98 -9.60
CA ALA A 216 1.61 -23.36 -9.59
C ALA A 216 2.21 -23.75 -8.23
N LEU A 217 3.09 -22.91 -7.67
CA LEU A 217 3.73 -23.14 -6.37
C LEU A 217 2.72 -23.14 -5.20
N SER A 218 1.71 -22.28 -5.25
CA SER A 218 0.74 -22.09 -4.15
C SER A 218 -0.08 -23.35 -3.83
N ARG A 219 -0.32 -24.21 -4.83
CA ARG A 219 -1.08 -25.47 -4.70
C ARG A 219 -0.36 -26.51 -3.84
N PHE A 220 0.96 -26.41 -3.67
CA PHE A 220 1.73 -27.36 -2.89
C PHE A 220 1.62 -27.04 -1.39
N ARG A 221 0.84 -27.84 -0.66
CA ARG A 221 0.59 -27.67 0.79
C ARG A 221 1.86 -27.69 1.67
N TRP A 222 2.98 -28.18 1.13
CA TRP A 222 4.28 -28.22 1.79
C TRP A 222 5.00 -26.88 1.81
N PHE A 223 4.67 -25.98 0.87
CA PHE A 223 5.22 -24.64 0.83
C PHE A 223 4.30 -23.63 1.50
N PHE A 224 4.91 -22.64 2.14
CA PHE A 224 4.27 -21.37 2.44
C PHE A 224 4.63 -20.39 1.33
N VAL A 225 3.65 -19.98 0.52
CA VAL A 225 3.89 -19.14 -0.67
C VAL A 225 3.26 -17.77 -0.45
N ILE A 226 4.06 -16.71 -0.64
CA ILE A 226 3.56 -15.34 -0.58
C ILE A 226 2.67 -15.05 -1.79
N ALA A 227 1.53 -14.44 -1.53
CA ALA A 227 0.57 -14.07 -2.56
C ALA A 227 1.13 -12.98 -3.50
N ARG A 228 0.70 -13.06 -4.77
CA ARG A 228 1.07 -12.15 -5.85
C ARG A 228 1.13 -10.69 -5.44
N ASN A 229 0.04 -10.15 -4.91
CA ASN A 229 -0.06 -8.71 -4.64
C ASN A 229 1.02 -8.20 -3.68
N SER A 230 1.46 -9.03 -2.74
CA SER A 230 2.57 -8.67 -1.84
C SER A 230 3.92 -8.68 -2.55
N SER A 231 4.18 -9.68 -3.40
CA SER A 231 5.39 -9.67 -4.23
C SER A 231 5.42 -8.50 -5.21
N PHE A 232 4.28 -8.18 -5.82
CA PHE A 232 4.15 -7.12 -6.81
C PHE A 232 4.25 -5.71 -6.23
N ALA A 233 4.17 -5.56 -4.90
CA ALA A 233 4.48 -4.30 -4.23
C ALA A 233 5.94 -3.84 -4.43
N TYR A 234 6.84 -4.76 -4.82
CA TYR A 234 8.24 -4.48 -5.14
C TYR A 234 8.49 -4.20 -6.62
N LYS A 235 7.45 -4.23 -7.46
CA LYS A 235 7.61 -4.02 -8.91
C LYS A 235 8.23 -2.66 -9.21
N GLY A 236 9.25 -2.65 -10.07
CA GLY A 236 9.94 -1.42 -10.49
C GLY A 236 10.84 -0.80 -9.41
N GLN A 237 11.10 -1.51 -8.31
CA GLN A 237 11.97 -1.04 -7.23
C GLN A 237 13.30 -1.79 -7.26
N ALA A 238 14.39 -1.10 -6.93
CA ALA A 238 15.65 -1.76 -6.61
C ALA A 238 15.56 -2.30 -5.17
N VAL A 239 15.52 -3.62 -5.02
CA VAL A 239 15.25 -4.26 -3.73
C VAL A 239 16.43 -5.11 -3.25
N ASP A 240 16.73 -5.03 -1.95
CA ASP A 240 17.61 -5.99 -1.29
C ASP A 240 16.80 -7.25 -0.93
N ILE A 241 17.23 -8.40 -1.47
CA ILE A 241 16.57 -9.69 -1.22
C ILE A 241 16.52 -10.05 0.27
N LYS A 242 17.50 -9.59 1.07
CA LYS A 242 17.47 -9.75 2.53
C LYS A 242 16.30 -9.01 3.16
N GLN A 243 16.05 -7.79 2.68
CA GLN A 243 14.92 -7.00 3.13
C GLN A 243 13.60 -7.63 2.70
N VAL A 244 13.51 -8.10 1.45
CA VAL A 244 12.32 -8.82 0.94
C VAL A 244 12.02 -10.04 1.82
N GLY A 245 13.05 -10.82 2.18
CA GLY A 245 12.92 -11.97 3.09
C GLY A 245 12.34 -11.61 4.45
N ARG A 246 12.80 -10.50 5.07
CA ARG A 246 12.31 -10.02 6.36
C ARG A 246 10.89 -9.44 6.27
N ASP A 247 10.65 -8.63 5.25
CA ASP A 247 9.40 -7.92 5.01
C ASP A 247 8.23 -8.87 4.73
N LEU A 248 8.49 -9.96 4.01
CA LEU A 248 7.51 -10.97 3.65
C LEU A 248 7.53 -12.18 4.60
N GLY A 249 8.58 -12.31 5.42
CA GLY A 249 8.78 -13.44 6.32
C GLY A 249 8.94 -14.74 5.55
N VAL A 250 9.85 -14.77 4.58
CA VAL A 250 10.15 -15.94 3.75
C VAL A 250 11.63 -16.31 3.77
N ARG A 251 11.90 -17.60 3.63
CA ARG A 251 13.27 -18.13 3.57
C ARG A 251 13.89 -18.00 2.18
N TYR A 252 13.08 -18.15 1.13
CA TYR A 252 13.56 -18.15 -0.24
C TYR A 252 12.86 -17.09 -1.08
N VAL A 253 13.58 -16.55 -2.06
CA VAL A 253 13.05 -15.62 -3.05
C VAL A 253 13.43 -16.12 -4.45
N LEU A 254 12.44 -16.11 -5.35
CA LEU A 254 12.65 -16.31 -6.78
C LEU A 254 12.56 -14.93 -7.47
N GLU A 255 13.58 -14.59 -8.24
CA GLU A 255 13.57 -13.43 -9.13
C GLU A 255 13.97 -13.84 -10.55
N GLY A 256 13.70 -12.99 -11.53
CA GLY A 256 13.98 -13.34 -12.90
C GLY A 256 13.69 -12.26 -13.91
N SER A 257 13.84 -12.63 -15.17
CA SER A 257 13.58 -11.74 -16.31
C SER A 257 12.99 -12.52 -17.46
N VAL A 258 12.12 -11.88 -18.24
CA VAL A 258 11.53 -12.41 -19.46
C VAL A 258 11.95 -11.54 -20.64
N ARG A 259 12.41 -12.18 -21.71
CA ARG A 259 12.64 -11.53 -23.01
C ARG A 259 11.85 -12.27 -24.08
N LYS A 260 10.88 -11.57 -24.66
CA LYS A 260 10.06 -12.03 -25.79
C LYS A 260 10.52 -11.31 -27.06
N ALA A 261 10.76 -12.08 -28.11
CA ALA A 261 11.12 -11.58 -29.43
C ALA A 261 10.39 -12.39 -30.50
N SER A 262 9.30 -11.82 -31.02
CA SER A 262 8.37 -12.51 -31.92
C SER A 262 7.90 -13.84 -31.29
N ASN A 263 8.21 -14.99 -31.90
CA ASN A 263 7.83 -16.31 -31.38
C ASN A 263 8.83 -16.93 -30.40
N ARG A 264 9.95 -16.25 -30.07
CA ARG A 264 10.94 -16.81 -29.15
C ARG A 264 10.85 -16.15 -27.78
N VAL A 265 10.90 -16.98 -26.75
CA VAL A 265 10.89 -16.54 -25.35
C VAL A 265 12.14 -17.05 -24.66
N ARG A 266 12.71 -16.18 -23.84
CA ARG A 266 13.80 -16.49 -22.94
C ARG A 266 13.42 -16.07 -21.54
N ILE A 267 13.45 -17.02 -20.61
CA ILE A 267 13.22 -16.78 -19.20
C ILE A 267 14.52 -17.06 -18.45
N THR A 268 14.97 -16.11 -17.65
CA THR A 268 16.05 -16.32 -16.68
C THR A 268 15.44 -16.31 -15.30
N ALA A 269 15.77 -17.29 -14.47
CA ALA A 269 15.28 -17.37 -13.10
C ALA A 269 16.44 -17.63 -12.14
N GLN A 270 16.38 -17.01 -10.97
CA GLN A 270 17.36 -17.14 -9.91
C GLN A 270 16.65 -17.45 -8.60
N PHE A 271 17.14 -18.46 -7.90
CA PHE A 271 16.60 -18.92 -6.63
C PHE A 271 17.58 -18.63 -5.51
N ILE A 272 17.14 -17.83 -4.53
CA ILE A 272 18.01 -17.16 -3.56
C ILE A 272 17.53 -17.48 -2.14
N GLU A 273 18.47 -17.79 -1.24
CA GLU A 273 18.20 -17.84 0.20
C GLU A 273 18.23 -16.43 0.78
N ALA A 274 17.10 -15.97 1.30
CA ALA A 274 16.89 -14.57 1.66
C ALA A 274 17.70 -14.13 2.88
N GLU A 275 17.98 -15.01 3.84
CA GLU A 275 18.77 -14.66 5.03
C GLU A 275 20.22 -14.30 4.68
N THR A 276 20.83 -15.10 3.80
CA THR A 276 22.24 -14.98 3.46
C THR A 276 22.48 -14.15 2.20
N GLY A 277 21.51 -14.11 1.29
CA GLY A 277 21.64 -13.58 -0.07
C GLY A 277 22.35 -14.56 -1.01
N ASN A 278 22.49 -15.83 -0.62
CA ASN A 278 23.18 -16.83 -1.43
C ASN A 278 22.28 -17.29 -2.59
N HIS A 279 22.81 -17.21 -3.82
CA HIS A 279 22.17 -17.80 -5.00
C HIS A 279 22.33 -19.32 -4.94
N LEU A 280 21.24 -20.03 -4.67
CA LEU A 280 21.21 -21.49 -4.65
C LEU A 280 21.30 -22.04 -6.06
N TRP A 281 20.58 -21.40 -6.99
CA TRP A 281 20.52 -21.79 -8.39
C TRP A 281 20.19 -20.60 -9.28
N ALA A 282 20.71 -20.65 -10.52
CA ALA A 282 20.33 -19.74 -11.59
C ALA A 282 20.38 -20.49 -12.91
N ASP A 283 19.34 -20.36 -13.73
CA ASP A 283 19.29 -21.02 -15.03
C ASP A 283 18.50 -20.20 -16.04
N ARG A 284 18.57 -20.66 -17.29
CA ARG A 284 17.97 -20.03 -18.43
C ARG A 284 17.21 -21.03 -19.27
N TYR A 285 15.97 -20.64 -19.55
CA TYR A 285 15.02 -21.41 -20.32
C TYR A 285 14.77 -20.70 -21.65
N ASP A 286 15.19 -21.33 -22.73
CA ASP A 286 14.96 -20.89 -24.10
C ASP A 286 13.88 -21.78 -24.73
N GLY A 287 12.89 -21.18 -25.40
CA GLY A 287 11.86 -21.91 -26.12
C GLY A 287 11.06 -21.03 -27.08
N ASN A 288 10.05 -21.63 -27.70
CA ASN A 288 9.07 -20.86 -28.47
C ASN A 288 7.92 -20.43 -27.57
N LEU A 289 7.19 -19.40 -28.00
CA LEU A 289 6.00 -18.92 -27.31
C LEU A 289 4.90 -20.01 -27.26
N ASP A 290 4.87 -20.89 -28.26
CA ASP A 290 3.96 -22.04 -28.31
C ASP A 290 4.29 -23.08 -27.21
N ASP A 291 5.54 -23.11 -26.72
CA ASP A 291 6.04 -24.03 -25.70
C ASP A 291 6.06 -23.38 -24.29
N ILE A 292 5.38 -22.24 -24.12
CA ILE A 292 5.50 -21.39 -22.91
C ILE A 292 5.10 -22.12 -21.63
N PHE A 293 4.11 -22.99 -21.72
CA PHE A 293 3.64 -23.73 -20.56
C PHE A 293 4.65 -24.80 -20.11
N GLU A 294 5.30 -25.49 -21.05
CA GLU A 294 6.39 -26.42 -20.74
C GLU A 294 7.60 -25.70 -20.11
N LEU A 295 7.83 -24.44 -20.49
CA LEU A 295 8.86 -23.60 -19.86
C LEU A 295 8.49 -23.31 -18.40
N GLN A 296 7.25 -22.92 -18.13
CA GLN A 296 6.75 -22.65 -16.77
C GLN A 296 6.80 -23.89 -15.88
N ASP A 297 6.35 -25.04 -16.38
CA ASP A 297 6.35 -26.30 -15.65
C ASP A 297 7.78 -26.70 -15.25
N ARG A 298 8.75 -26.56 -16.17
CA ARG A 298 10.17 -26.82 -15.87
C ARG A 298 10.76 -25.89 -14.81
N ILE A 299 10.39 -24.61 -14.81
CA ILE A 299 10.83 -23.66 -13.78
C ILE A 299 10.28 -24.12 -12.42
N THR A 300 8.98 -24.42 -12.36
CA THR A 300 8.31 -24.88 -11.14
C THR A 300 8.94 -26.18 -10.61
N GLU A 301 9.18 -27.15 -11.49
CA GLU A 301 9.84 -28.41 -11.14
C GLU A 301 11.26 -28.22 -10.62
N SER A 302 12.00 -27.26 -11.18
CA SER A 302 13.38 -26.97 -10.76
C SER A 302 13.40 -26.36 -9.36
N ILE A 303 12.48 -25.43 -9.06
CA ILE A 303 12.33 -24.85 -7.72
C ILE A 303 12.02 -25.94 -6.70
N ILE A 304 11.06 -26.81 -7.01
CA ILE A 304 10.65 -27.89 -6.10
C ILE A 304 11.80 -28.89 -5.90
N GLY A 305 12.53 -29.21 -6.98
CA GLY A 305 13.68 -30.11 -6.93
C GLY A 305 14.86 -29.59 -6.11
N GLU A 306 15.04 -28.27 -6.05
CA GLU A 306 16.10 -27.64 -5.25
C GLU A 306 15.73 -27.57 -3.76
N ILE A 307 14.48 -27.23 -3.44
CA ILE A 307 14.05 -27.13 -2.03
C ILE A 307 13.84 -28.50 -1.42
N GLU A 308 13.19 -29.43 -2.15
CA GLU A 308 12.92 -30.78 -1.66
C GLU A 308 13.07 -31.83 -2.79
N PRO A 309 14.29 -32.38 -2.95
CA PRO A 309 14.64 -33.30 -4.04
C PRO A 309 13.74 -34.54 -4.17
N GLU A 310 13.19 -35.03 -3.05
CA GLU A 310 12.27 -36.18 -3.03
C GLU A 310 10.88 -35.82 -3.57
N LEU A 311 10.36 -34.61 -3.27
CA LEU A 311 9.10 -34.11 -3.82
C LEU A 311 9.22 -33.74 -5.30
N GLY A 312 10.38 -33.21 -5.74
CA GLY A 312 10.63 -32.94 -7.15
C GLY A 312 10.48 -34.18 -8.04
N ARG A 313 10.69 -35.39 -7.49
CA ARG A 313 10.41 -36.65 -8.21
C ARG A 313 8.92 -36.96 -8.33
N ILE A 314 8.11 -36.66 -7.31
CA ILE A 314 6.66 -36.89 -7.30
C ILE A 314 5.94 -35.90 -8.24
N VAL A 315 6.39 -34.65 -8.28
CA VAL A 315 5.79 -33.61 -9.15
C VAL A 315 6.02 -33.91 -10.62
N ARG A 316 7.22 -34.38 -11.01
CA ARG A 316 7.51 -34.83 -12.39
C ARG A 316 6.56 -35.92 -12.91
N ASP A 317 6.00 -36.74 -12.03
CA ASP A 317 5.04 -37.79 -12.38
C ASP A 317 3.58 -37.28 -12.39
N GLN A 318 3.32 -36.08 -11.83
CA GLN A 318 2.00 -35.42 -11.72
C GLN A 318 1.83 -34.21 -12.65
N SER A 319 2.90 -33.76 -13.33
CA SER A 319 2.89 -32.66 -14.32
C SER A 319 2.01 -33.00 -15.52
N GLY A 320 0.70 -32.79 -15.32
CA GLY A 320 -0.36 -32.87 -16.32
C GLY A 320 -1.34 -31.72 -16.13
N SER A 321 -0.85 -30.53 -15.76
CA SER A 321 -1.65 -29.32 -15.79
C SER A 321 -2.26 -29.19 -17.19
N LYS A 322 -3.58 -29.04 -17.26
CA LYS A 322 -4.28 -28.74 -18.51
C LYS A 322 -3.95 -27.30 -18.88
N ASN A 323 -2.78 -27.11 -19.48
CA ASN A 323 -2.41 -25.84 -20.10
C ASN A 323 -3.47 -25.51 -21.16
N PRO A 324 -3.85 -24.23 -21.33
CA PRO A 324 -4.78 -23.86 -22.39
C PRO A 324 -4.26 -24.38 -23.73
N GLY A 325 -5.17 -24.95 -24.52
CA GLY A 325 -4.82 -25.41 -25.86
C GLY A 325 -4.50 -24.24 -26.80
N SER A 326 -4.89 -23.02 -26.41
CA SER A 326 -4.76 -21.78 -27.18
C SER A 326 -3.93 -20.73 -26.46
N LEU A 327 -2.74 -20.45 -27.00
CA LEU A 327 -1.89 -19.32 -26.59
C LEU A 327 -2.62 -17.97 -26.72
N SER A 328 -3.48 -17.81 -27.74
CA SER A 328 -4.25 -16.57 -27.93
C SER A 328 -5.28 -16.36 -26.82
N ALA A 329 -5.91 -17.43 -26.32
CA ALA A 329 -6.83 -17.33 -25.20
C ALA A 329 -6.09 -17.00 -23.89
N TRP A 330 -4.90 -17.58 -23.69
CA TRP A 330 -4.00 -17.24 -22.59
C TRP A 330 -3.54 -15.77 -22.63
N ASP A 331 -3.21 -15.26 -23.81
CA ASP A 331 -2.79 -13.86 -23.99
C ASP A 331 -3.91 -12.88 -23.59
N LEU A 332 -5.12 -13.10 -24.10
CA LEU A 332 -6.31 -12.30 -23.75
C LEU A 332 -6.65 -12.42 -22.26
N TYR A 333 -6.51 -13.60 -21.67
CA TYR A 333 -6.73 -13.81 -20.25
C TYR A 333 -5.82 -12.94 -19.38
N HIS A 334 -4.51 -12.92 -19.66
CA HIS A 334 -3.56 -12.13 -18.89
C HIS A 334 -3.69 -10.64 -19.14
N GLN A 335 -4.03 -10.22 -20.36
CA GLN A 335 -4.43 -8.84 -20.61
C GLN A 335 -5.68 -8.47 -19.77
N GLY A 336 -6.68 -9.35 -19.71
CA GLY A 336 -7.87 -9.18 -18.88
C GLY A 336 -7.52 -9.04 -17.40
N LEU A 337 -6.65 -9.90 -16.86
CA LEU A 337 -6.15 -9.79 -15.49
C LEU A 337 -5.47 -8.45 -15.22
N ALA A 338 -4.61 -7.99 -16.12
CA ALA A 338 -3.93 -6.71 -15.97
C ALA A 338 -4.93 -5.54 -15.85
N GLN A 339 -6.03 -5.59 -16.62
CA GLN A 339 -7.12 -4.62 -16.50
C GLN A 339 -7.88 -4.77 -15.17
N MET A 340 -8.21 -6.01 -14.79
CA MET A 340 -8.93 -6.30 -13.54
C MET A 340 -8.26 -5.68 -12.31
N TYR A 341 -6.92 -5.75 -12.22
CA TYR A 341 -6.18 -5.24 -11.07
C TYR A 341 -6.13 -3.70 -10.95
N MET A 342 -6.56 -2.95 -11.97
CA MET A 342 -6.64 -1.48 -11.92
C MET A 342 -7.90 -0.96 -11.22
N LEU A 343 -8.94 -1.81 -11.08
CA LEU A 343 -10.18 -1.57 -10.34
C LEU A 343 -11.01 -0.33 -10.74
N SER A 344 -10.68 0.39 -11.82
CA SER A 344 -11.57 1.42 -12.36
C SER A 344 -12.76 0.80 -13.10
N ARG A 345 -13.86 1.55 -13.25
CA ARG A 345 -15.04 1.08 -13.99
C ARG A 345 -14.66 0.66 -15.41
N GLU A 346 -13.93 1.52 -16.11
CA GLU A 346 -13.51 1.31 -17.50
C GLU A 346 -12.58 0.10 -17.63
N ASN A 347 -11.65 -0.09 -16.68
CA ASN A 347 -10.75 -1.24 -16.70
C ASN A 347 -11.50 -2.55 -16.39
N LEU A 348 -12.46 -2.56 -15.46
CA LEU A 348 -13.27 -3.76 -15.20
C LEU A 348 -14.17 -4.12 -16.39
N GLU A 349 -14.76 -3.12 -17.05
CA GLU A 349 -15.52 -3.33 -18.30
C GLU A 349 -14.61 -3.91 -19.39
N ARG A 350 -13.40 -3.38 -19.57
CA ARG A 350 -12.42 -3.93 -20.52
C ARG A 350 -11.96 -5.34 -20.15
N SER A 351 -11.81 -5.64 -18.85
CA SER A 351 -11.51 -7.00 -18.38
C SER A 351 -12.62 -7.97 -18.78
N ILE A 352 -13.89 -7.60 -18.65
CA ILE A 352 -15.03 -8.45 -19.03
C ILE A 352 -14.96 -8.79 -20.53
N GLU A 353 -14.69 -7.80 -21.38
CA GLU A 353 -14.54 -8.00 -22.83
C GLU A 353 -13.44 -9.02 -23.15
N LEU A 354 -12.23 -8.78 -22.64
CA LEU A 354 -11.05 -9.63 -22.88
C LEU A 354 -11.27 -11.07 -22.39
N LEU A 355 -11.83 -11.24 -21.19
CA LEU A 355 -12.12 -12.56 -20.64
C LEU A 355 -13.22 -13.29 -21.43
N THR A 356 -14.22 -12.56 -21.93
CA THR A 356 -15.27 -13.12 -22.79
C THR A 356 -14.71 -13.59 -24.13
N GLU A 357 -13.82 -12.81 -24.75
CA GLU A 357 -13.11 -13.20 -25.97
C GLU A 357 -12.21 -14.43 -25.74
N ALA A 358 -11.50 -14.49 -24.60
CA ALA A 358 -10.69 -15.65 -24.23
C ALA A 358 -11.54 -16.94 -24.12
N ILE A 359 -12.72 -16.86 -23.49
CA ILE A 359 -13.68 -17.98 -23.38
C ILE A 359 -14.18 -18.41 -24.77
N ALA A 360 -14.39 -17.46 -25.69
CA ALA A 360 -14.86 -17.77 -27.04
C ALA A 360 -13.78 -18.49 -27.87
N LEU A 361 -12.51 -18.14 -27.66
CA LEU A 361 -11.37 -18.78 -28.36
C LEU A 361 -11.06 -20.18 -27.82
N ASP A 362 -11.15 -20.38 -26.51
CA ASP A 362 -10.91 -21.68 -25.87
C ASP A 362 -11.93 -21.91 -24.74
N PRO A 363 -13.10 -22.50 -25.04
CA PRO A 363 -14.14 -22.74 -24.06
C PRO A 363 -13.76 -23.67 -22.90
N GLU A 364 -12.71 -24.49 -23.09
CA GLU A 364 -12.15 -25.43 -22.11
C GLU A 364 -11.01 -24.80 -21.29
N PHE A 365 -10.66 -23.53 -21.53
CA PHE A 365 -9.78 -22.76 -20.67
C PHE A 365 -10.59 -22.17 -19.51
N ALA A 366 -10.55 -22.83 -18.35
CA ALA A 366 -11.38 -22.48 -17.18
C ALA A 366 -11.09 -21.10 -16.54
N PRO A 367 -9.83 -20.65 -16.35
CA PRO A 367 -9.51 -19.44 -15.59
C PRO A 367 -10.21 -18.14 -16.06
N PRO A 368 -10.40 -17.88 -17.37
CA PRO A 368 -11.23 -16.77 -17.82
C PRO A 368 -12.64 -16.73 -17.23
N ARG A 369 -13.29 -17.89 -17.08
CA ARG A 369 -14.65 -17.98 -16.49
C ARG A 369 -14.62 -17.65 -15.00
N THR A 370 -13.63 -18.19 -14.28
CA THR A 370 -13.40 -17.87 -12.87
C THR A 370 -13.23 -16.36 -12.67
N ARG A 371 -12.40 -15.71 -13.49
CA ARG A 371 -12.16 -14.26 -13.39
C ARG A 371 -13.36 -13.43 -13.85
N LEU A 372 -14.13 -13.89 -14.83
CA LEU A 372 -15.36 -13.23 -15.25
C LEU A 372 -16.38 -13.20 -14.10
N SER A 373 -16.54 -14.32 -13.38
CA SER A 373 -17.34 -14.36 -12.14
C SER A 373 -16.85 -13.32 -11.11
N ALA A 374 -15.54 -13.29 -10.85
CA ALA A 374 -14.93 -12.37 -9.90
C ALA A 374 -15.16 -10.89 -10.27
N VAL A 375 -14.96 -10.51 -11.53
CA VAL A 375 -15.11 -9.13 -12.01
C VAL A 375 -16.56 -8.64 -11.89
N LEU A 376 -17.54 -9.50 -12.20
CA LEU A 376 -18.96 -9.16 -12.03
C LEU A 376 -19.28 -8.84 -10.56
N ILE A 377 -18.77 -9.66 -9.63
CA ILE A 377 -18.92 -9.41 -8.19
C ILE A 377 -18.18 -8.15 -7.75
N HIS A 378 -16.99 -7.87 -8.29
CA HIS A 378 -16.23 -6.65 -7.99
C HIS A 378 -16.95 -5.38 -8.43
N GLN A 379 -17.61 -5.38 -9.60
CA GLN A 379 -18.40 -4.23 -10.06
C GLN A 379 -19.52 -3.86 -9.08
N VAL A 380 -20.17 -4.86 -8.48
CA VAL A 380 -21.19 -4.65 -7.45
C VAL A 380 -20.57 -4.12 -6.15
N ILE A 381 -19.49 -4.75 -5.67
CA ILE A 381 -18.81 -4.35 -4.42
C ILE A 381 -18.28 -2.90 -4.50
N LEU A 382 -17.79 -2.49 -5.66
CA LEU A 382 -17.27 -1.14 -5.90
C LEU A 382 -18.38 -0.12 -6.21
N GLY A 383 -19.64 -0.55 -6.31
CA GLY A 383 -20.79 0.32 -6.57
C GLY A 383 -20.87 0.85 -8.01
N TYR A 384 -20.20 0.20 -8.97
CA TYR A 384 -20.28 0.58 -10.38
C TYR A 384 -21.54 0.05 -11.07
N VAL A 385 -22.09 -1.05 -10.54
CA VAL A 385 -23.31 -1.71 -11.03
C VAL A 385 -24.18 -2.07 -9.84
N GLU A 386 -25.49 -1.91 -9.96
CA GLU A 386 -26.45 -2.33 -8.94
C GLU A 386 -26.50 -3.86 -8.83
N ALA A 387 -26.65 -4.37 -7.60
CA ALA A 387 -26.85 -5.80 -7.38
C ALA A 387 -28.18 -6.25 -8.01
N SER A 388 -28.15 -7.35 -8.76
CA SER A 388 -29.35 -7.99 -9.32
C SER A 388 -29.21 -9.51 -9.30
N GLU A 389 -30.34 -10.21 -9.22
CA GLU A 389 -30.34 -11.68 -9.25
C GLU A 389 -29.76 -12.19 -10.57
N GLU A 390 -30.03 -11.52 -11.70
CA GLU A 390 -29.47 -11.89 -13.01
C GLU A 390 -27.94 -11.79 -13.03
N LEU A 391 -27.36 -10.74 -12.44
CA LEU A 391 -25.91 -10.60 -12.36
C LEU A 391 -25.29 -11.74 -11.53
N TYR A 392 -25.90 -12.07 -10.39
CA TYR A 392 -25.43 -13.16 -9.56
C TYR A 392 -25.64 -14.55 -10.20
N GLU A 393 -26.69 -14.74 -10.99
CA GLU A 393 -26.89 -15.96 -11.78
C GLU A 393 -25.79 -16.12 -12.85
N VAL A 394 -25.41 -15.04 -13.53
CA VAL A 394 -24.30 -15.07 -14.49
C VAL A 394 -22.98 -15.38 -13.78
N ALA A 395 -22.71 -14.74 -12.64
CA ALA A 395 -21.49 -15.00 -11.86
C ALA A 395 -21.42 -16.45 -11.36
N ASP A 396 -22.54 -17.00 -10.85
CA ASP A 396 -22.64 -18.39 -10.39
C ASP A 396 -22.43 -19.36 -11.56
N HIS A 397 -23.08 -19.11 -12.69
CA HIS A 397 -22.93 -19.94 -13.89
C HIS A 397 -21.48 -19.99 -14.37
N GLN A 398 -20.77 -18.85 -14.43
CA GLN A 398 -19.36 -18.85 -14.84
C GLN A 398 -18.47 -19.60 -13.86
N ALA A 399 -18.64 -19.41 -12.55
CA ALA A 399 -17.86 -20.14 -11.56
C ALA A 399 -18.11 -21.65 -11.62
N ARG A 400 -19.37 -22.09 -11.74
CA ARG A 400 -19.71 -23.52 -11.91
C ARG A 400 -19.18 -24.10 -13.21
N ALA A 401 -19.24 -23.35 -14.31
CA ALA A 401 -18.69 -23.78 -15.59
C ALA A 401 -17.17 -23.96 -15.51
N ALA A 402 -16.45 -23.08 -14.79
CA ALA A 402 -15.03 -23.25 -14.53
C ALA A 402 -14.75 -24.55 -13.74
N ILE A 403 -15.49 -24.81 -12.66
CA ILE A 403 -15.37 -26.04 -11.84
C ILE A 403 -15.70 -27.29 -12.67
N ALA A 404 -16.66 -27.21 -13.60
CA ALA A 404 -16.99 -28.35 -14.46
C ALA A 404 -15.83 -28.73 -15.40
N ILE A 405 -15.03 -27.76 -15.84
CA ILE A 405 -13.86 -27.94 -16.69
C ILE A 405 -12.65 -28.42 -15.87
N ASP A 406 -12.39 -27.75 -14.75
CA ASP A 406 -11.34 -28.10 -13.77
C ASP A 406 -11.91 -28.16 -12.34
N PRO A 407 -12.31 -29.36 -11.85
CA PRO A 407 -12.80 -29.54 -10.50
C PRO A 407 -11.79 -29.25 -9.38
N ASN A 408 -10.52 -29.04 -9.72
CA ASN A 408 -9.47 -28.70 -8.74
C ASN A 408 -9.05 -27.23 -8.81
N ASP A 409 -9.79 -26.38 -9.56
CA ASP A 409 -9.56 -24.93 -9.55
C ASP A 409 -10.02 -24.32 -8.22
N ALA A 410 -9.07 -24.14 -7.31
CA ALA A 410 -9.29 -23.51 -6.01
C ALA A 410 -9.90 -22.10 -6.14
N PHE A 411 -9.50 -21.30 -7.13
CA PHE A 411 -10.05 -19.96 -7.30
C PHE A 411 -11.51 -20.02 -7.75
N ALA A 412 -11.88 -20.97 -8.61
CA ALA A 412 -13.28 -21.15 -9.02
C ALA A 412 -14.18 -21.53 -7.84
N HIS A 413 -13.73 -22.45 -6.98
CA HIS A 413 -14.45 -22.80 -5.74
C HIS A 413 -14.59 -21.60 -4.80
N MET A 414 -13.55 -20.79 -4.64
CA MET A 414 -13.61 -19.59 -3.81
C MET A 414 -14.61 -18.55 -4.37
N GLU A 415 -14.58 -18.27 -5.68
CA GLU A 415 -15.51 -17.30 -6.30
C GLU A 415 -16.95 -17.80 -6.31
N LEU A 416 -17.18 -19.11 -6.52
CA LEU A 416 -18.49 -19.71 -6.33
C LEU A 416 -18.97 -19.49 -4.89
N GLY A 417 -18.10 -19.72 -3.90
CA GLY A 417 -18.46 -19.56 -2.50
C GLY A 417 -18.85 -18.12 -2.14
N ARG A 418 -18.11 -17.13 -2.66
CA ARG A 418 -18.47 -15.70 -2.53
C ARG A 418 -19.81 -15.39 -3.17
N THR A 419 -20.01 -15.86 -4.41
CA THR A 419 -21.25 -15.63 -5.16
C THR A 419 -22.46 -16.22 -4.44
N LEU A 420 -22.35 -17.44 -3.92
CA LEU A 420 -23.41 -18.08 -3.13
C LEU A 420 -23.77 -17.28 -1.88
N SER A 421 -22.76 -16.74 -1.18
CA SER A 421 -23.01 -15.87 -0.03
C SER A 421 -23.77 -14.60 -0.42
N PHE A 422 -23.42 -13.95 -1.54
CA PHE A 422 -24.15 -12.77 -2.05
C PHE A 422 -25.58 -13.09 -2.48
N ARG A 423 -25.84 -14.33 -2.92
CA ARG A 423 -27.19 -14.85 -3.22
C ARG A 423 -27.98 -15.29 -2.00
N GLY A 424 -27.44 -15.13 -0.79
CA GLY A 424 -28.12 -15.46 0.46
C GLY A 424 -27.99 -16.92 0.92
N ASP A 425 -27.00 -17.68 0.40
CA ASP A 425 -26.64 -19.01 0.90
C ASP A 425 -25.17 -19.02 1.42
N PRO A 426 -24.90 -18.33 2.55
CA PRO A 426 -23.55 -18.20 3.09
C PRO A 426 -22.98 -19.53 3.60
N GLU A 427 -23.81 -20.48 4.04
CA GLU A 427 -23.38 -21.81 4.46
C GLU A 427 -22.86 -22.64 3.28
N ALA A 428 -23.57 -22.68 2.16
CA ALA A 428 -23.05 -23.30 0.95
C ALA A 428 -21.79 -22.55 0.46
N GLY A 429 -21.79 -21.22 0.59
CA GLY A 429 -20.64 -20.37 0.32
C GLY A 429 -19.38 -20.81 1.08
N LEU A 430 -19.49 -20.99 2.40
CA LEU A 430 -18.39 -21.44 3.24
C LEU A 430 -17.87 -22.84 2.87
N LEU A 431 -18.75 -23.75 2.45
CA LEU A 431 -18.33 -25.09 2.02
C LEU A 431 -17.45 -25.01 0.77
N GLU A 432 -17.81 -24.18 -0.22
CA GLU A 432 -17.01 -24.00 -1.43
C GLU A 432 -15.67 -23.28 -1.14
N VAL A 433 -15.68 -22.21 -0.33
CA VAL A 433 -14.42 -21.55 0.07
C VAL A 433 -13.53 -22.49 0.90
N ALA A 434 -14.10 -23.37 1.72
CA ALA A 434 -13.33 -24.37 2.45
C ALA A 434 -12.62 -25.37 1.51
N LYS A 435 -13.29 -25.82 0.44
CA LYS A 435 -12.65 -26.65 -0.61
C LYS A 435 -11.51 -25.91 -1.27
N ALA A 436 -11.70 -24.64 -1.60
CA ALA A 436 -10.66 -23.80 -2.19
C ALA A 436 -9.40 -23.73 -1.30
N ILE A 437 -9.58 -23.50 0.00
CA ILE A 437 -8.47 -23.49 0.98
C ILE A 437 -7.82 -24.86 1.11
N GLU A 438 -8.61 -25.94 1.05
CA GLU A 438 -8.07 -27.30 1.04
C GLU A 438 -7.16 -27.50 -0.18
N MET A 439 -7.63 -27.15 -1.38
CA MET A 439 -6.88 -27.30 -2.64
C MET A 439 -5.65 -26.40 -2.67
N ASN A 440 -5.78 -25.16 -2.20
CA ASN A 440 -4.71 -24.17 -2.17
C ASN A 440 -4.67 -23.46 -0.81
N PRO A 441 -3.87 -23.97 0.15
CA PRO A 441 -3.76 -23.37 1.48
C PRO A 441 -2.99 -22.05 1.48
N ASN A 442 -2.38 -21.66 0.35
CA ASN A 442 -1.65 -20.40 0.19
C ASN A 442 -2.50 -19.31 -0.52
N ALA A 443 -3.77 -19.59 -0.84
CA ALA A 443 -4.66 -18.62 -1.46
C ALA A 443 -5.14 -17.57 -0.42
N ALA A 444 -4.36 -16.51 -0.23
CA ALA A 444 -4.66 -15.42 0.72
C ALA A 444 -6.09 -14.89 0.59
N TYR A 445 -6.55 -14.71 -0.66
CA TYR A 445 -7.88 -14.19 -0.94
C TYR A 445 -9.01 -15.15 -0.54
N ALA A 446 -8.77 -16.47 -0.52
CA ALA A 446 -9.75 -17.44 -0.06
C ALA A 446 -9.99 -17.33 1.45
N TYR A 447 -8.94 -17.05 2.24
CA TYR A 447 -9.10 -16.75 3.66
C TYR A 447 -9.82 -15.42 3.86
N PHE A 448 -9.48 -14.37 3.11
CA PHE A 448 -10.22 -13.10 3.15
C PHE A 448 -11.72 -13.32 2.85
N ALA A 449 -12.04 -14.05 1.77
CA ALA A 449 -13.41 -14.37 1.38
C ALA A 449 -14.14 -15.14 2.49
N LYS A 450 -13.51 -16.17 3.07
CA LYS A 450 -14.08 -16.93 4.18
C LYS A 450 -14.36 -16.05 5.40
N GLY A 451 -13.40 -15.21 5.77
CA GLY A 451 -13.55 -14.25 6.87
C GLY A 451 -14.68 -13.27 6.64
N ASN A 452 -14.80 -12.76 5.40
CA ASN A 452 -15.87 -11.86 5.00
C ASN A 452 -17.25 -12.51 5.09
N ILE A 453 -17.42 -13.76 4.62
CA ILE A 453 -18.68 -14.52 4.75
C ILE A 453 -19.02 -14.76 6.23
N LEU A 454 -18.05 -15.24 7.01
CA LEU A 454 -18.21 -15.47 8.45
C LEU A 454 -18.66 -14.21 9.19
N GLN A 455 -18.06 -13.07 8.87
CA GLN A 455 -18.35 -11.79 9.51
C GLN A 455 -19.68 -11.20 9.04
N LEU A 456 -19.83 -10.93 7.74
CA LEU A 456 -20.96 -10.17 7.21
C LEU A 456 -22.25 -10.98 7.23
N ALA A 457 -22.22 -12.22 6.75
CA ALA A 457 -23.45 -12.99 6.56
C ALA A 457 -23.84 -13.81 7.79
N LEU A 458 -22.86 -14.25 8.59
CA LEU A 458 -23.08 -15.19 9.70
C LEU A 458 -22.77 -14.62 11.09
N ASN A 459 -22.19 -13.42 11.18
CA ASN A 459 -21.77 -12.78 12.43
C ASN A 459 -20.88 -13.67 13.35
N ARG A 460 -20.08 -14.57 12.76
CA ARG A 460 -19.12 -15.46 13.44
C ARG A 460 -17.76 -14.79 13.56
N LEU A 461 -17.69 -13.74 14.38
CA LEU A 461 -16.58 -12.78 14.42
C LEU A 461 -15.23 -13.39 14.83
N ASP A 462 -15.19 -14.25 15.85
CA ASP A 462 -13.95 -14.90 16.30
C ASP A 462 -13.31 -15.76 15.20
N GLU A 463 -14.13 -16.51 14.46
CA GLU A 463 -13.66 -17.33 13.35
C GLU A 463 -13.20 -16.48 12.17
N ALA A 464 -13.87 -15.35 11.91
CA ALA A 464 -13.48 -14.40 10.88
C ALA A 464 -12.10 -13.78 11.16
N LEU A 465 -11.80 -13.43 12.41
CA LEU A 465 -10.49 -12.89 12.81
C LEU A 465 -9.34 -13.82 12.41
N VAL A 466 -9.46 -15.12 12.69
CA VAL A 466 -8.46 -16.12 12.32
C VAL A 466 -8.21 -16.12 10.82
N GLN A 467 -9.27 -15.96 10.01
CA GLN A 467 -9.12 -15.94 8.55
C GLN A 467 -8.44 -14.65 8.07
N PHE A 468 -8.81 -13.49 8.61
CA PHE A 468 -8.16 -12.22 8.25
C PHE A 468 -6.68 -12.18 8.64
N ASP A 469 -6.33 -12.72 9.80
CA ASP A 469 -4.92 -12.86 10.21
C ASP A 469 -4.13 -13.75 9.25
N THR A 470 -4.72 -14.87 8.83
CA THR A 470 -4.10 -15.77 7.84
C THR A 470 -3.94 -15.09 6.48
N ALA A 471 -4.96 -14.36 6.02
CA ALA A 471 -4.91 -13.60 4.77
C ALA A 471 -3.79 -12.53 4.79
N LEU A 472 -3.70 -11.76 5.88
CA LEU A 472 -2.66 -10.76 6.09
C LEU A 472 -1.26 -11.38 6.20
N ARG A 473 -1.13 -12.58 6.75
CA ARG A 473 0.16 -13.29 6.82
C ARG A 473 0.62 -13.80 5.45
N LEU A 474 -0.31 -14.28 4.62
CA LEU A 474 -0.03 -14.76 3.26
C LEU A 474 0.19 -13.62 2.26
N SER A 475 -0.39 -12.44 2.51
CA SER A 475 -0.22 -11.24 1.68
C SER A 475 0.09 -9.98 2.54
N PRO A 476 1.27 -9.92 3.18
CA PRO A 476 1.59 -8.87 4.16
C PRO A 476 1.82 -7.49 3.53
N ARG A 477 2.19 -7.41 2.25
CA ARG A 477 2.46 -6.16 1.52
C ARG A 477 1.42 -5.89 0.41
N ASP A 478 0.27 -6.55 0.46
CA ASP A 478 -0.80 -6.34 -0.51
C ASP A 478 -1.23 -4.86 -0.54
N PRO A 479 -1.24 -4.19 -1.70
CA PRO A 479 -1.78 -2.83 -1.83
C PRO A 479 -3.25 -2.73 -1.41
N TYR A 480 -3.98 -3.85 -1.46
CA TYR A 480 -5.38 -3.95 -1.06
C TYR A 480 -5.57 -4.56 0.35
N ARG A 481 -4.50 -4.73 1.14
CA ARG A 481 -4.59 -5.27 2.52
C ARG A 481 -5.46 -4.44 3.46
N TRP A 482 -5.72 -3.18 3.12
CA TRP A 482 -6.62 -2.31 3.88
C TRP A 482 -7.99 -2.95 4.11
N GLY A 483 -8.51 -3.72 3.14
CA GLY A 483 -9.78 -4.42 3.30
C GLY A 483 -9.73 -5.47 4.41
N SER A 484 -8.67 -6.28 4.46
CA SER A 484 -8.46 -7.28 5.52
C SER A 484 -8.26 -6.63 6.88
N LEU A 485 -7.46 -5.55 6.97
CA LEU A 485 -7.22 -4.81 8.20
C LEU A 485 -8.52 -4.15 8.72
N MET A 486 -9.28 -3.50 7.84
CA MET A 486 -10.56 -2.85 8.17
C MET A 486 -11.59 -3.86 8.66
N LEU A 487 -11.76 -4.99 7.97
CA LEU A 487 -12.71 -6.03 8.37
C LEU A 487 -12.27 -6.73 9.66
N LYS A 488 -10.97 -6.97 9.86
CA LYS A 488 -10.43 -7.43 11.15
C LYS A 488 -10.79 -6.46 12.28
N GLY A 489 -10.56 -5.16 12.08
CA GLY A 489 -10.93 -4.12 13.05
C GLY A 489 -12.43 -4.12 13.36
N THR A 490 -13.26 -4.31 12.34
CA THR A 490 -14.71 -4.37 12.50
C THR A 490 -15.17 -5.60 13.29
N SER A 491 -14.52 -6.76 13.10
CA SER A 491 -14.77 -7.95 13.91
C SER A 491 -14.35 -7.73 15.36
N LEU A 492 -13.17 -7.13 15.60
CA LEU A 492 -12.70 -6.78 16.95
C LEU A 492 -13.67 -5.83 17.66
N ARG A 493 -14.21 -4.83 16.96
CA ARG A 493 -15.25 -3.93 17.47
C ARG A 493 -16.49 -4.70 17.91
N GLY A 494 -17.01 -5.60 17.08
CA GLY A 494 -18.18 -6.42 17.41
C GLY A 494 -17.96 -7.35 18.60
N LEU A 495 -16.72 -7.72 18.87
CA LEU A 495 -16.30 -8.50 20.05
C LEU A 495 -15.97 -7.62 21.28
N GLY A 496 -16.11 -6.28 21.19
CA GLY A 496 -15.79 -5.34 22.27
C GLY A 496 -14.29 -5.09 22.49
N ARG A 497 -13.42 -5.57 21.59
CA ARG A 497 -11.95 -5.37 21.63
C ARG A 497 -11.56 -4.06 20.95
N TYR A 498 -12.08 -2.95 21.47
CA TYR A 498 -12.03 -1.65 20.79
C TYR A 498 -10.63 -1.09 20.55
N ALA A 499 -9.71 -1.26 21.50
CA ALA A 499 -8.34 -0.76 21.34
C ALA A 499 -7.64 -1.40 20.12
N GLU A 500 -7.75 -2.72 19.99
CA GLU A 500 -7.18 -3.45 18.86
C GLU A 500 -7.93 -3.14 17.55
N ALA A 501 -9.25 -2.91 17.63
CA ALA A 501 -10.06 -2.52 16.49
C ALA A 501 -9.61 -1.18 15.88
N ILE A 502 -9.39 -0.18 16.75
CA ILE A 502 -8.92 1.15 16.37
C ILE A 502 -7.57 1.06 15.68
N GLU A 503 -6.62 0.30 16.23
CA GLU A 503 -5.29 0.15 15.61
C GLU A 503 -5.36 -0.55 14.25
N CYS A 504 -6.21 -1.58 14.08
CA CYS A 504 -6.42 -2.21 12.78
C CYS A 504 -7.00 -1.24 11.74
N CYS A 505 -8.01 -0.44 12.11
CA CYS A 505 -8.62 0.52 11.20
C CYS A 505 -7.71 1.71 10.88
N LYS A 506 -6.88 2.17 11.83
CA LYS A 506 -5.82 3.15 11.56
C LYS A 506 -4.80 2.58 10.57
N ALA A 507 -4.32 1.36 10.80
CA ALA A 507 -3.39 0.70 9.88
C ALA A 507 -4.00 0.54 8.48
N ALA A 508 -5.30 0.24 8.39
CA ALA A 508 -6.01 0.21 7.11
C ALA A 508 -6.06 1.58 6.41
N ALA A 509 -6.32 2.66 7.17
CA ALA A 509 -6.38 4.02 6.64
C ALA A 509 -5.01 4.59 6.21
N LEU A 510 -3.91 3.99 6.67
CA LEU A 510 -2.54 4.33 6.26
C LEU A 510 -2.10 3.62 4.98
N VAL A 511 -2.88 2.66 4.46
CA VAL A 511 -2.56 1.99 3.20
C VAL A 511 -2.85 2.94 2.03
N PRO A 512 -1.87 3.22 1.15
CA PRO A 512 -2.08 4.10 0.01
C PRO A 512 -3.26 3.64 -0.88
N GLY A 513 -4.12 4.58 -1.27
CA GLY A 513 -5.24 4.31 -2.18
C GLY A 513 -6.44 3.59 -1.55
N CYS A 514 -6.51 3.46 -0.22
CA CYS A 514 -7.62 2.76 0.47
C CYS A 514 -8.98 3.49 0.41
N GLY A 515 -9.00 4.76 -0.01
CA GLY A 515 -10.20 5.58 -0.02
C GLY A 515 -10.73 5.88 1.40
N TYR A 516 -12.03 6.19 1.50
CA TYR A 516 -12.64 6.68 2.74
C TYR A 516 -13.20 5.58 3.67
N LEU A 517 -13.33 4.34 3.19
CA LEU A 517 -13.99 3.26 3.95
C LEU A 517 -13.27 2.90 5.26
N PRO A 518 -11.92 2.78 5.32
CA PRO A 518 -11.23 2.54 6.58
C PRO A 518 -11.50 3.62 7.64
N ASP A 519 -11.58 4.89 7.23
CA ASP A 519 -11.88 6.02 8.11
C ASP A 519 -13.32 5.97 8.66
N VAL A 520 -14.29 5.44 7.89
CA VAL A 520 -15.68 5.17 8.35
C VAL A 520 -15.68 4.13 9.47
N HIS A 521 -14.99 3.02 9.24
CA HIS A 521 -14.90 1.94 10.22
C HIS A 521 -14.08 2.36 11.45
N LEU A 522 -13.07 3.22 11.30
CA LEU A 522 -12.35 3.83 12.41
C LEU A 522 -13.27 4.70 13.27
N ALA A 523 -14.11 5.55 12.67
CA ALA A 523 -15.10 6.34 13.39
C ALA A 523 -16.08 5.45 14.18
N ALA A 524 -16.54 4.35 13.57
CA ALA A 524 -17.39 3.38 14.27
C ALA A 524 -16.66 2.70 15.45
N CYS A 525 -15.39 2.36 15.31
CA CYS A 525 -14.59 1.78 16.39
C CYS A 525 -14.38 2.76 17.55
N LEU A 526 -14.10 4.03 17.25
CA LEU A 526 -13.98 5.10 18.25
C LEU A 526 -15.30 5.31 19.00
N ALA A 527 -16.42 5.40 18.27
CA ALA A 527 -17.75 5.56 18.86
C ALA A 527 -18.12 4.36 19.74
N GLY A 528 -17.83 3.14 19.28
CA GLY A 528 -18.06 1.91 20.05
C GLY A 528 -17.24 1.85 21.34
N SER A 529 -16.03 2.42 21.34
CA SER A 529 -15.17 2.53 22.54
C SER A 529 -15.66 3.54 23.58
N GLY A 530 -16.63 4.39 23.21
CA GLY A 530 -17.14 5.49 24.03
C GLY A 530 -16.51 6.86 23.75
N ASP A 531 -15.48 6.93 22.90
CA ASP A 531 -14.87 8.20 22.47
C ASP A 531 -15.66 8.83 21.31
N THR A 532 -16.85 9.34 21.63
CA THR A 532 -17.76 9.93 20.64
C THR A 532 -17.22 11.24 20.05
N GLU A 533 -16.36 11.96 20.78
CA GLU A 533 -15.74 13.19 20.29
C GLU A 533 -14.73 12.88 19.17
N ALA A 534 -13.82 11.93 19.41
CA ALA A 534 -12.89 11.48 18.38
C ALA A 534 -13.62 10.85 17.19
N ALA A 535 -14.69 10.09 17.44
CA ALA A 535 -15.53 9.52 16.39
C ALA A 535 -16.15 10.60 15.49
N ALA A 536 -16.69 11.68 16.07
CA ALA A 536 -17.27 12.79 15.32
C ALA A 536 -16.21 13.58 14.53
N ILE A 537 -15.01 13.79 15.09
CA ILE A 537 -13.88 14.38 14.37
C ILE A 537 -13.52 13.52 13.14
N GLN A 538 -13.39 12.21 13.36
CA GLN A 538 -13.06 11.25 12.34
C GLN A 538 -14.15 11.18 11.24
N MET A 539 -15.44 11.23 11.61
CA MET A 539 -16.54 11.25 10.66
C MET A 539 -16.57 12.55 9.85
N ARG A 540 -16.24 13.70 10.44
CA ARG A 540 -16.10 14.95 9.67
C ARG A 540 -15.00 14.87 8.61
N LYS A 541 -13.89 14.16 8.88
CA LYS A 541 -12.86 13.87 7.86
C LYS A 541 -13.44 13.03 6.72
N VAL A 542 -14.22 11.99 7.04
CA VAL A 542 -14.92 11.16 6.04
C VAL A 542 -15.85 12.01 5.18
N LEU A 543 -16.71 12.83 5.79
CA LEU A 543 -17.69 13.66 5.07
C LEU A 543 -17.04 14.75 4.21
N LYS A 544 -15.81 15.19 4.52
CA LYS A 544 -15.03 16.05 3.61
C LYS A 544 -14.64 15.30 2.32
N MET A 545 -14.36 14.00 2.39
CA MET A 545 -14.00 13.17 1.24
C MET A 545 -15.23 12.66 0.47
N LYS A 546 -16.31 12.32 1.17
CA LYS A 546 -17.56 11.80 0.62
C LYS A 546 -18.77 12.52 1.26
N PRO A 547 -19.16 13.71 0.76
CA PRO A 547 -20.18 14.55 1.39
C PRO A 547 -21.61 14.00 1.37
N ASP A 548 -21.89 13.06 0.46
CA ASP A 548 -23.18 12.39 0.26
C ASP A 548 -23.26 11.04 0.99
N LEU A 549 -22.29 10.72 1.85
CA LEU A 549 -22.34 9.50 2.68
C LEU A 549 -23.38 9.66 3.79
N THR A 550 -24.23 8.65 3.94
CA THR A 550 -25.36 8.66 4.87
C THR A 550 -25.58 7.25 5.43
N ILE A 551 -26.32 7.15 6.53
CA ILE A 551 -26.74 5.85 7.08
C ILE A 551 -27.55 5.07 6.03
N ALA A 552 -28.43 5.75 5.27
CA ALA A 552 -29.21 5.13 4.21
C ALA A 552 -28.34 4.55 3.09
N SER A 553 -27.34 5.31 2.60
CA SER A 553 -26.46 4.82 1.52
C SER A 553 -25.54 3.67 1.97
N ILE A 554 -25.06 3.68 3.22
CA ILE A 554 -24.35 2.52 3.78
C ILE A 554 -25.27 1.31 3.86
N THR A 555 -26.49 1.46 4.35
CA THR A 555 -27.43 0.34 4.50
C THR A 555 -27.72 -0.35 3.14
N GLN A 556 -27.84 0.42 2.06
CA GLN A 556 -28.06 -0.12 0.71
C GLN A 556 -26.87 -0.95 0.20
N ASN A 557 -25.64 -0.60 0.58
CA ASN A 557 -24.42 -1.30 0.14
C ASN A 557 -24.16 -2.63 0.87
N PHE A 558 -24.89 -2.91 1.96
CA PHE A 558 -24.74 -4.13 2.76
C PHE A 558 -26.03 -4.98 2.80
N LEU A 559 -26.82 -4.96 1.73
CA LEU A 559 -27.98 -5.85 1.60
C LEU A 559 -27.55 -7.32 1.74
N GLY A 560 -28.18 -8.04 2.67
CA GLY A 560 -27.86 -9.44 2.99
C GLY A 560 -26.88 -9.65 4.14
N ALA A 561 -26.35 -8.59 4.75
CA ALA A 561 -25.57 -8.71 5.98
C ALA A 561 -26.46 -9.08 7.19
N HIS A 562 -25.87 -9.80 8.15
CA HIS A 562 -26.54 -10.26 9.36
C HIS A 562 -27.06 -9.05 10.18
N PRO A 563 -28.31 -9.10 10.69
CA PRO A 563 -28.91 -7.97 11.41
C PRO A 563 -28.05 -7.47 12.57
N ASP A 564 -27.55 -8.36 13.43
CA ASP A 564 -26.71 -7.97 14.58
C ASP A 564 -25.41 -7.26 14.16
N TYR A 565 -24.81 -7.67 13.03
CA TYR A 565 -23.62 -7.01 12.50
C TYR A 565 -23.97 -5.58 12.04
N MET A 566 -25.04 -5.46 11.25
CA MET A 566 -25.46 -4.18 10.68
C MET A 566 -25.98 -3.21 11.74
N ASP A 567 -26.88 -3.65 12.62
CA ASP A 567 -27.45 -2.81 13.67
C ASP A 567 -26.36 -2.26 14.60
N GLY A 568 -25.39 -3.09 14.96
CA GLY A 568 -24.24 -2.68 15.75
C GLY A 568 -23.35 -1.66 15.02
N LEU A 569 -23.12 -1.82 13.73
CA LEU A 569 -22.33 -0.87 12.93
C LEU A 569 -23.06 0.47 12.80
N LEU A 570 -24.33 0.45 12.38
CA LEU A 570 -25.14 1.64 12.17
C LEU A 570 -25.35 2.42 13.48
N ALA A 571 -25.52 1.74 14.61
CA ALA A 571 -25.63 2.38 15.91
C ALA A 571 -24.37 3.20 16.27
N ASP A 572 -23.17 2.66 16.00
CA ASP A 572 -21.92 3.38 16.27
C ASP A 572 -21.67 4.51 15.26
N LEU A 573 -22.04 4.32 13.99
CA LEU A 573 -21.96 5.39 12.98
C LEU A 573 -22.87 6.58 13.32
N ARG A 574 -24.07 6.33 13.85
CA ARG A 574 -24.96 7.40 14.36
C ARG A 574 -24.35 8.17 15.53
N LYS A 575 -23.68 7.47 16.46
CA LYS A 575 -22.94 8.11 17.56
C LYS A 575 -21.75 8.94 17.05
N GLY A 576 -21.17 8.55 15.91
CA GLY A 576 -20.16 9.30 15.18
C GLY A 576 -20.72 10.47 14.35
N GLU A 577 -22.00 10.82 14.49
CA GLU A 577 -22.67 11.93 13.80
C GLU A 577 -22.79 11.76 12.27
N LEU A 578 -22.83 10.53 11.75
CA LEU A 578 -23.15 10.31 10.33
C LEU A 578 -24.62 10.69 10.06
N PRO A 579 -24.92 11.50 9.02
CA PRO A 579 -26.29 11.88 8.66
C PRO A 579 -27.18 10.68 8.30
N GLU A 580 -28.47 10.75 8.61
CA GLU A 580 -29.44 9.68 8.27
C GLU A 580 -29.78 9.64 6.77
N GLU A 581 -30.00 10.81 6.16
CA GLU A 581 -30.45 11.02 4.77
C GLU A 581 -29.58 12.00 3.99
#